data_AF-A0A7S0TF44-F1
#
_entry.id   AF-A0A7S0TF44-F1
#
_cell.length_a   1.000
_cell.length_b   1.000
_cell.length_c   1.000
_cell.angle_alpha   90.00
_cell.angle_beta   90.00
_cell.angle_gamma   90.00
#
_symmetry.space_group_name_H-M   'P 1'
#
loop_
_entity.id
_entity.type
_entity.pdbx_description
1 polymer ?
#
loop_
_entity_poly.entity_id
_entity_poly.type
_entity_poly.pdbx_seq_one_letter_code
_entity_poly.pdbx_strand_id
1 'polypeptide(L)'
;PPSACPPPPPLHGREAQSFAEVVVRAREGADLPPASDGGRVSPGGVSFERGALSRPGSRASSRREAPVVVRPPTPELRAPVAENDLKRLGVIFLQRLLRGRAIQNDMFQAKEKRYELIKELRTAETLVDDSEVKEREAIQRHQQALIDGHISSAVGREVGQTLEYLNKELVRFKEERRIFAMVMLAERQRSMREAEEKGKRSEEESRRAKQDEMYRQVMQVHQGTVDSYLESILSETINAAAKKQAMVEANARASFLNDVVDSLEGAGQTDEDVVKDLVGSFLLPEVSRTDLRTQVKQDQARLLKAAHEELMAAVEGAGLAKRVLPTPPGTAAAAAPEA
;
A
#
# COMPACT_ATOMS: atom_id res chain seq x y z
N PRO A 1 -6.12 5.59 13.42
CA PRO A 1 -4.88 5.03 12.83
C PRO A 1 -4.61 5.69 11.46
N PRO A 2 -3.89 6.82 11.42
CA PRO A 2 -3.52 7.43 10.17
C PRO A 2 -2.26 6.74 9.60
N SER A 3 -2.37 6.44 8.32
CA SER A 3 -1.33 6.11 7.37
C SER A 3 -0.09 7.00 7.48
N ALA A 4 1.08 6.39 7.64
CA ALA A 4 2.37 7.03 7.39
C ALA A 4 3.22 6.06 6.56
N CYS A 5 3.21 6.24 5.25
CA CYS A 5 4.24 5.68 4.37
C CYS A 5 5.55 6.41 4.65
N PRO A 6 6.69 5.71 4.80
CA PRO A 6 7.99 6.38 4.86
C PRO A 6 8.36 6.94 3.48
N PRO A 7 9.00 8.13 3.41
CA PRO A 7 9.51 8.66 2.15
C PRO A 7 10.70 7.82 1.64
N PRO A 8 10.89 7.71 0.31
CA PRO A 8 12.02 6.97 -0.24
C PRO A 8 13.36 7.66 0.08
N PRO A 9 14.45 6.88 0.25
CA PRO A 9 15.76 7.44 0.57
C PRO A 9 16.34 8.26 -0.60
N PRO A 10 17.18 9.27 -0.33
CA PRO A 10 17.80 10.08 -1.37
C PRO A 10 18.78 9.22 -2.16
N LEU A 11 18.47 9.03 -3.45
CA LEU A 11 19.41 8.49 -4.43
C LEU A 11 20.63 9.41 -4.46
N HIS A 12 21.70 8.94 -3.82
CA HIS A 12 23.01 9.55 -3.91
C HIS A 12 23.40 9.58 -5.38
N GLY A 13 23.63 10.79 -5.89
CA GLY A 13 24.11 11.03 -7.24
C GLY A 13 25.42 10.29 -7.47
N ARG A 14 25.34 9.16 -8.16
CA ARG A 14 26.45 8.46 -8.79
C ARG A 14 26.02 8.01 -10.17
N GLU A 15 25.66 8.96 -11.02
CA GLU A 15 25.50 8.71 -12.46
C GLU A 15 25.52 10.01 -13.29
N ALA A 16 26.17 11.05 -12.77
CA ALA A 16 26.42 12.31 -13.49
C ALA A 16 27.93 12.62 -13.61
N GLN A 17 28.78 11.59 -13.65
CA GLN A 17 30.24 11.72 -13.80
C GLN A 17 30.83 10.74 -14.82
N SER A 18 30.12 10.40 -15.88
CA SER A 18 30.70 9.60 -16.99
C SER A 18 30.53 10.21 -18.39
N PHE A 19 29.89 11.38 -18.50
CA PHE A 19 29.69 12.05 -19.80
C PHE A 19 30.53 13.33 -19.99
N ALA A 20 31.24 13.80 -18.96
CA ALA A 20 32.12 14.97 -19.06
C ALA A 20 33.62 14.61 -19.20
N GLU A 21 34.01 13.33 -19.08
CA GLU A 21 35.43 12.92 -19.07
C GLU A 21 35.95 12.43 -20.43
N VAL A 22 35.10 12.38 -21.46
CA VAL A 22 35.51 11.93 -22.82
C VAL A 22 35.80 13.10 -23.77
N VAL A 23 35.38 14.33 -23.43
CA VAL A 23 35.54 15.51 -24.32
C VAL A 23 36.68 16.45 -23.91
N VAL A 24 37.29 16.28 -22.74
CA VAL A 24 38.36 17.17 -22.25
C VAL A 24 39.78 16.62 -22.51
N ARG A 25 39.94 15.38 -22.97
CA ARG A 25 41.28 14.78 -23.22
C ARG A 25 41.81 14.94 -24.65
N ALA A 26 41.35 15.96 -25.38
CA ALA A 26 41.79 16.25 -26.76
C ALA A 26 42.23 17.71 -26.98
N ARG A 27 42.51 18.47 -25.91
CA ARG A 27 43.06 19.83 -26.00
C ARG A 27 44.06 20.10 -24.88
N GLU A 28 45.23 19.48 -24.96
CA GLU A 28 46.46 19.97 -24.34
C GLU A 28 47.61 19.14 -24.92
N GLY A 29 48.59 19.80 -25.53
CA GLY A 29 49.71 19.13 -26.23
C GLY A 29 49.97 19.67 -27.64
N ALA A 30 49.87 20.98 -27.83
CA ALA A 30 50.54 21.66 -28.93
C ALA A 30 51.77 22.37 -28.34
N ASP A 31 52.91 21.68 -28.32
CA ASP A 31 54.21 22.33 -28.14
C ASP A 31 55.21 21.72 -29.13
N LEU A 32 55.74 22.62 -29.96
CA LEU A 32 56.78 22.40 -30.95
C LEU A 32 58.06 21.82 -30.32
N PRO A 33 58.79 20.96 -31.04
CA PRO A 33 60.25 20.87 -30.86
C PRO A 33 61.04 21.28 -32.11
N PRO A 34 62.35 21.59 -31.93
CA PRO A 34 63.08 22.58 -32.71
C PRO A 34 63.92 22.00 -33.85
N ALA A 35 64.44 22.90 -34.69
CA ALA A 35 65.50 22.62 -35.65
C ALA A 35 66.83 22.30 -34.94
N SER A 36 67.49 21.19 -35.30
CA SER A 36 68.84 21.16 -35.87
C SER A 36 69.47 19.75 -35.93
N ASP A 37 70.28 19.55 -36.97
CA ASP A 37 71.49 18.73 -37.11
C ASP A 37 71.47 17.19 -37.12
N GLY A 38 71.74 16.66 -38.33
CA GLY A 38 73.00 15.98 -38.64
C GLY A 38 73.37 14.74 -37.83
N GLY A 39 73.04 13.55 -38.35
CA GLY A 39 73.56 12.27 -37.85
C GLY A 39 73.51 11.15 -38.89
N ARG A 40 74.68 10.77 -39.41
CA ARG A 40 74.93 9.54 -40.21
C ARG A 40 74.42 8.30 -39.46
N VAL A 41 73.71 7.40 -40.16
CA VAL A 41 73.71 5.96 -39.81
C VAL A 41 73.62 5.11 -41.09
N SER A 42 74.56 4.19 -41.23
CA SER A 42 74.66 3.15 -42.27
C SER A 42 73.55 2.09 -42.14
N PRO A 43 73.08 1.46 -43.23
CA PRO A 43 72.21 0.29 -43.11
C PRO A 43 73.04 -0.99 -42.91
N GLY A 44 72.70 -1.71 -41.84
CA GLY A 44 73.14 -3.07 -41.56
C GLY A 44 72.50 -4.09 -42.51
N GLY A 45 73.24 -5.17 -42.75
CA GLY A 45 72.95 -6.19 -43.75
C GLY A 45 71.86 -7.18 -43.36
N VAL A 46 71.27 -7.78 -44.39
CA VAL A 46 70.53 -9.03 -44.31
C VAL A 46 71.05 -9.93 -45.44
N SER A 47 71.67 -11.02 -45.03
CA SER A 47 72.18 -12.10 -45.87
C SER A 47 71.04 -12.93 -46.45
N PHE A 48 71.10 -13.27 -47.74
CA PHE A 48 70.54 -14.53 -48.21
C PHE A 48 71.23 -15.06 -49.48
N GLU A 49 71.20 -16.38 -49.55
CA GLU A 49 72.14 -17.28 -50.20
C GLU A 49 72.02 -17.37 -51.72
N ARG A 50 73.13 -17.78 -52.35
CA ARG A 50 73.23 -18.12 -53.77
C ARG A 50 72.57 -19.47 -54.04
N GLY A 51 71.40 -19.44 -54.66
CA GLY A 51 70.83 -20.56 -55.42
C GLY A 51 71.18 -20.46 -56.90
N ALA A 52 71.95 -21.41 -57.40
CA ALA A 52 72.39 -21.50 -58.78
C ALA A 52 71.27 -21.99 -59.71
N LEU A 53 71.03 -21.28 -60.82
CA LEU A 53 70.36 -21.82 -62.01
C LEU A 53 71.08 -21.31 -63.28
N SER A 54 71.44 -22.27 -64.11
CA SER A 54 72.34 -22.24 -65.25
C SER A 54 71.94 -21.27 -66.37
N ARG A 55 72.88 -20.44 -66.85
CA ARG A 55 72.80 -19.79 -68.17
C ARG A 55 73.62 -20.60 -69.18
N PRO A 56 73.04 -20.98 -70.34
CA PRO A 56 73.81 -21.59 -71.42
C PRO A 56 74.68 -20.52 -72.10
N GLY A 57 75.83 -20.99 -72.60
CA GLY A 57 76.95 -20.16 -73.04
C GLY A 57 76.63 -19.13 -74.12
N SER A 58 77.36 -18.01 -74.04
CA SER A 58 77.64 -17.17 -75.21
C SER A 58 79.15 -17.07 -75.36
N ARG A 59 79.58 -17.38 -76.57
CA ARG A 59 80.96 -17.57 -77.02
C ARG A 59 81.83 -16.36 -76.70
N ALA A 60 83.05 -16.63 -76.27
CA ALA A 60 84.13 -15.67 -76.22
C ALA A 60 84.34 -15.04 -77.62
N SER A 61 83.96 -13.77 -77.78
CA SER A 61 84.45 -12.96 -78.89
C SER A 61 85.89 -12.55 -78.54
N SER A 62 86.86 -13.20 -79.18
CA SER A 62 88.26 -12.76 -79.18
C SER A 62 88.31 -11.27 -79.53
N ARG A 63 88.76 -10.42 -78.60
CA ARG A 63 89.15 -9.04 -78.93
C ARG A 63 90.30 -9.15 -79.93
N ARG A 64 90.01 -8.85 -81.19
CA ARG A 64 91.04 -8.52 -82.16
C ARG A 64 91.65 -7.20 -81.69
N GLU A 65 92.90 -7.23 -81.25
CA GLU A 65 93.68 -6.02 -81.07
C GLU A 65 93.80 -5.35 -82.44
N ALA A 66 93.22 -4.16 -82.57
CA ALA A 66 93.38 -3.37 -83.78
C ALA A 66 94.86 -2.96 -83.89
N PRO A 67 95.48 -3.03 -85.09
CA PRO A 67 96.86 -2.58 -85.26
C PRO A 67 97.00 -1.12 -84.84
N VAL A 68 98.05 -0.80 -84.08
CA VAL A 68 98.39 0.57 -83.69
C VAL A 68 98.68 1.36 -84.96
N VAL A 69 97.69 2.12 -85.44
CA VAL A 69 97.88 3.07 -86.53
C VAL A 69 98.74 4.21 -85.98
N VAL A 70 100.04 4.20 -86.30
CA VAL A 70 100.93 5.35 -86.06
C VAL A 70 100.37 6.49 -86.91
N ARG A 71 99.80 7.48 -86.22
CA ARG A 71 99.27 8.67 -86.89
C ARG A 71 100.46 9.35 -87.60
N PRO A 72 100.35 9.73 -88.88
CA PRO A 72 101.36 10.59 -89.48
C PRO A 72 101.53 11.85 -88.60
N PRO A 73 102.75 12.42 -88.50
CA PRO A 73 102.97 13.65 -87.74
C PRO A 73 101.95 14.68 -88.22
N THR A 74 101.16 15.21 -87.29
CA THR A 74 100.12 16.19 -87.57
C THR A 74 100.75 17.33 -88.36
N PRO A 75 100.25 17.66 -89.57
CA PRO A 75 100.79 18.76 -90.33
C PRO A 75 100.74 20.02 -89.46
N GLU A 76 101.89 20.65 -89.26
CA GLU A 76 102.00 21.89 -88.50
C GLU A 76 101.23 22.98 -89.26
N LEU A 77 100.09 23.38 -88.69
CA LEU A 77 99.37 24.57 -89.15
C LEU A 77 100.30 25.76 -88.91
N ARG A 78 100.76 26.37 -90.00
CA ARG A 78 101.49 27.66 -89.97
C ARG A 78 100.79 28.61 -89.00
N ALA A 79 101.53 29.08 -87.98
CA ALA A 79 101.00 30.01 -87.00
C ALA A 79 100.41 31.22 -87.75
N PRO A 80 99.11 31.52 -87.59
CA PRO A 80 98.49 32.59 -88.34
C PRO A 80 99.01 33.94 -87.84
N VAL A 81 99.20 34.87 -88.78
CA VAL A 81 99.41 36.29 -88.51
C VAL A 81 98.24 36.79 -87.65
N ALA A 82 98.53 37.54 -86.58
CA ALA A 82 97.59 37.93 -85.50
C ALA A 82 96.30 38.65 -85.96
N GLU A 83 96.23 39.11 -87.21
CA GLU A 83 95.07 39.82 -87.76
C GLU A 83 93.83 38.93 -88.03
N ASN A 84 93.95 37.59 -87.94
CA ASN A 84 92.85 36.65 -88.23
C ASN A 84 92.36 35.80 -87.03
N ASP A 85 92.88 36.02 -85.82
CA ASP A 85 92.50 35.21 -84.64
C ASP A 85 91.04 35.42 -84.21
N LEU A 86 90.52 36.64 -84.32
CA LEU A 86 89.11 36.94 -84.05
C LEU A 86 88.18 36.20 -85.02
N LYS A 87 88.56 36.11 -86.30
CA LYS A 87 87.81 35.37 -87.31
C LYS A 87 87.84 33.86 -87.01
N ARG A 88 88.99 33.32 -86.59
CA ARG A 88 89.13 31.91 -86.23
C ARG A 88 88.34 31.54 -84.97
N LEU A 89 88.38 32.37 -83.93
CA LEU A 89 87.56 32.19 -82.73
C LEU A 89 86.06 32.28 -83.06
N GLY A 90 85.67 33.22 -83.93
CA GLY A 90 84.32 33.31 -84.47
C GLY A 90 83.88 32.02 -85.18
N VAL A 91 84.74 31.44 -86.03
CA VAL A 91 84.49 30.16 -86.72
C VAL A 91 84.38 28.99 -85.74
N ILE A 92 85.24 28.91 -84.73
CA ILE A 92 85.17 27.86 -83.70
C ILE A 92 83.90 27.98 -82.86
N PHE A 93 83.49 29.20 -82.51
CA PHE A 93 82.24 29.46 -81.81
C PHE A 93 81.04 29.05 -82.66
N LEU A 94 81.06 29.39 -83.96
CA LEU A 94 80.06 28.95 -84.93
C LEU A 94 80.00 27.41 -85.01
N GLN A 95 81.15 26.74 -85.06
CA GLN A 95 81.23 25.28 -85.08
C GLN A 95 80.64 24.64 -83.81
N ARG A 96 80.90 25.22 -82.63
CA ARG A 96 80.32 24.75 -81.35
C ARG A 96 78.82 24.96 -81.30
N LEU A 97 78.33 26.11 -81.75
CA LEU A 97 76.89 26.39 -81.84
C LEU A 97 76.20 25.43 -82.81
N LEU A 98 76.76 25.23 -84.00
CA LEU A 98 76.20 24.31 -84.99
C LEU A 98 76.20 22.86 -84.48
N ARG A 99 77.26 22.43 -83.79
CA ARG A 99 77.32 21.10 -83.17
C ARG A 99 76.33 20.94 -82.02
N GLY A 100 76.23 21.93 -81.13
CA GLY A 100 75.26 21.92 -80.04
C GLY A 100 73.83 21.91 -80.55
N ARG A 101 73.54 22.70 -81.60
CA ARG A 101 72.24 22.73 -82.25
C ARG A 101 71.92 21.42 -82.96
N ALA A 102 72.90 20.78 -83.60
CA ALA A 102 72.73 19.46 -84.20
C ALA A 102 72.36 18.40 -83.14
N ILE A 103 73.08 18.34 -82.02
CA ILE A 103 72.77 17.40 -80.92
C ILE A 103 71.38 17.65 -80.34
N GLN A 104 71.01 18.91 -80.14
CA GLN A 104 69.66 19.27 -79.68
C GLN A 104 68.60 18.84 -80.69
N ASN A 105 68.81 19.11 -81.98
CA ASN A 105 67.89 18.68 -83.03
C ASN A 105 67.77 17.16 -83.08
N ASP A 106 68.88 16.41 -82.95
CA ASP A 106 68.86 14.96 -82.89
C ASP A 106 68.08 14.46 -81.67
N MET A 107 68.22 15.09 -80.51
CA MET A 107 67.48 14.77 -79.29
C MET A 107 65.98 15.10 -79.44
N PHE A 108 65.64 16.25 -80.03
CA PHE A 108 64.26 16.63 -80.31
C PHE A 108 63.61 15.64 -81.27
N GLN A 109 64.28 15.28 -82.38
CA GLN A 109 63.80 14.27 -83.31
C GLN A 109 63.67 12.88 -82.65
N ALA A 110 64.62 12.49 -81.79
CA ALA A 110 64.56 11.22 -81.07
C ALA A 110 63.39 11.17 -80.07
N LYS A 111 63.11 12.30 -79.39
CA LYS A 111 61.94 12.44 -78.51
C LYS A 111 60.65 12.45 -79.31
N GLU A 112 60.57 13.17 -80.43
CA GLU A 112 59.40 13.21 -81.32
C GLU A 112 59.08 11.81 -81.86
N LYS A 113 60.09 11.07 -82.34
CA LYS A 113 59.93 9.68 -82.82
C LYS A 113 59.39 8.71 -81.76
N ARG A 114 59.60 9.00 -80.47
CA ARG A 114 59.15 8.16 -79.34
C ARG A 114 58.08 8.83 -78.48
N TYR A 115 57.53 9.95 -78.93
CA TYR A 115 56.62 10.77 -78.13
C TYR A 115 55.34 10.01 -77.79
N GLU A 116 54.81 9.29 -78.78
CA GLU A 116 53.62 8.44 -78.63
C GLU A 116 53.85 7.36 -77.57
N LEU A 117 54.97 6.62 -77.64
CA LEU A 117 55.33 5.62 -76.63
C LEU A 117 55.49 6.22 -75.22
N ILE A 118 56.12 7.39 -75.09
CA ILE A 118 56.26 8.06 -73.78
C ILE A 118 54.90 8.47 -73.23
N LYS A 119 54.02 8.97 -74.11
CA LYS A 119 52.65 9.34 -73.74
C LYS A 119 51.87 8.11 -73.30
N GLU A 120 51.95 7.02 -74.05
CA GLU A 120 51.30 5.74 -73.74
C GLU A 120 51.77 5.18 -72.39
N LEU A 121 53.09 5.11 -72.15
CA LEU A 121 53.65 4.61 -70.91
C LEU A 121 53.20 5.45 -69.70
N ARG A 122 53.19 6.78 -69.83
CA ARG A 122 52.69 7.67 -68.77
C ARG A 122 51.19 7.50 -68.53
N THR A 123 50.39 7.37 -69.59
CA THR A 123 48.96 7.13 -69.43
C THR A 123 48.68 5.75 -68.84
N ALA A 124 49.45 4.73 -69.21
CA ALA A 124 49.32 3.39 -68.66
C ALA A 124 49.64 3.37 -67.17
N GLU A 125 50.70 4.05 -66.73
CA GLU A 125 51.04 4.22 -65.31
C GLU A 125 49.91 4.93 -64.54
N THR A 126 49.42 6.06 -65.03
CA THR A 126 48.30 6.78 -64.38
C THR A 126 47.00 5.98 -64.38
N LEU A 127 46.72 5.20 -65.44
CA LEU A 127 45.52 4.38 -65.53
C LEU A 127 45.60 3.19 -64.57
N VAL A 128 46.79 2.61 -64.39
CA VAL A 128 47.05 1.56 -63.40
C VAL A 128 46.82 2.12 -61.99
N ASP A 129 47.42 3.27 -61.65
CA ASP A 129 47.22 3.91 -60.34
C ASP A 129 45.73 4.25 -60.09
N ASP A 130 45.04 4.86 -61.06
CA ASP A 130 43.62 5.18 -60.95
C ASP A 130 42.74 3.93 -60.84
N SER A 131 43.10 2.84 -61.53
CA SER A 131 42.38 1.57 -61.45
C SER A 131 42.54 0.93 -60.07
N GLU A 132 43.74 0.92 -59.52
CA GLU A 132 44.00 0.41 -58.17
C GLU A 132 43.29 1.25 -57.09
N VAL A 133 43.28 2.58 -57.23
CA VAL A 133 42.56 3.46 -56.28
C VAL A 133 41.05 3.22 -56.35
N LYS A 134 40.47 3.11 -57.55
CA LYS A 134 39.03 2.83 -57.72
C LYS A 134 38.65 1.45 -57.19
N GLU A 135 39.49 0.45 -57.38
CA GLU A 135 39.28 -0.89 -56.82
C GLU A 135 39.31 -0.86 -55.30
N ARG A 136 40.29 -0.17 -54.70
CA ARG A 136 40.37 0.03 -53.24
C ARG A 136 39.15 0.77 -52.71
N GLU A 137 38.69 1.83 -53.37
CA GLU A 137 37.48 2.55 -53.01
C GLU A 137 36.22 1.69 -53.15
N ALA A 138 36.10 0.89 -54.20
CA ALA A 138 34.97 -0.01 -54.41
C ALA A 138 34.91 -1.10 -53.31
N ILE A 139 36.06 -1.66 -52.95
CA ILE A 139 36.18 -2.61 -51.84
C ILE A 139 35.81 -1.93 -50.52
N GLN A 140 36.29 -0.71 -50.26
CA GLN A 140 35.93 0.05 -49.05
C GLN A 140 34.44 0.37 -48.99
N ARG A 141 33.83 0.80 -50.10
CA ARG A 141 32.37 1.05 -50.17
C ARG A 141 31.58 -0.22 -49.94
N HIS A 142 32.02 -1.35 -50.48
CA HIS A 142 31.37 -2.63 -50.25
C HIS A 142 31.48 -3.06 -48.78
N GLN A 143 32.66 -2.89 -48.17
CA GLN A 143 32.87 -3.13 -46.74
C GLN A 143 31.98 -2.24 -45.86
N GLN A 144 31.86 -0.95 -46.19
CA GLN A 144 30.96 -0.02 -45.49
C GLN A 144 29.50 -0.46 -45.60
N ALA A 145 29.03 -0.81 -46.81
CA ALA A 145 27.66 -1.29 -47.00
C ALA A 145 27.34 -2.58 -46.22
N LEU A 146 28.32 -3.49 -46.10
CA LEU A 146 28.18 -4.69 -45.27
C LEU A 146 28.07 -4.34 -43.78
N ILE A 147 28.94 -3.44 -43.30
CA ILE A 147 28.91 -2.95 -41.91
C ILE A 147 27.57 -2.28 -41.60
N ASP A 148 27.09 -1.40 -42.49
CA ASP A 148 25.80 -0.72 -42.34
C ASP A 148 24.63 -1.72 -42.33
N GLY A 149 24.68 -2.75 -43.20
CA GLY A 149 23.71 -3.83 -43.20
C GLY A 149 23.68 -4.62 -41.88
N HIS A 150 24.86 -4.92 -41.32
CA HIS A 150 24.97 -5.60 -40.03
C HIS A 150 24.49 -4.74 -38.86
N ILE A 151 24.82 -3.45 -38.85
CA ILE A 151 24.35 -2.49 -37.84
C ILE A 151 22.82 -2.36 -37.93
N SER A 152 22.27 -2.17 -39.13
CA SER A 152 20.82 -2.08 -39.33
C SER A 152 20.10 -3.35 -38.88
N SER A 153 20.66 -4.53 -39.16
CA SER A 153 20.12 -5.80 -38.67
C SER A 153 20.18 -5.94 -37.16
N ALA A 154 21.28 -5.52 -36.52
CA ALA A 154 21.44 -5.55 -35.08
C ALA A 154 20.44 -4.62 -34.38
N VAL A 155 20.35 -3.37 -34.84
CA VAL A 155 19.39 -2.38 -34.33
C VAL A 155 17.96 -2.85 -34.55
N GLY A 156 17.64 -3.38 -35.74
CA GLY A 156 16.31 -3.92 -36.03
C GLY A 156 15.91 -5.06 -35.10
N ARG A 157 16.88 -5.92 -34.71
CA ARG A 157 16.64 -7.01 -33.76
C ARG A 157 16.34 -6.48 -32.36
N GLU A 158 17.14 -5.55 -31.85
CA GLU A 158 16.95 -4.98 -30.51
C GLU A 158 15.63 -4.19 -30.43
N VAL A 159 15.34 -3.36 -31.42
CA VAL A 159 14.06 -2.64 -31.51
C VAL A 159 12.89 -3.63 -31.61
N GLY A 160 13.02 -4.68 -32.43
CA GLY A 160 12.02 -5.74 -32.51
C GLY A 160 11.76 -6.42 -31.16
N GLN A 161 12.81 -6.77 -30.42
CA GLN A 161 12.72 -7.40 -29.10
C GLN A 161 12.07 -6.48 -28.07
N THR A 162 12.45 -5.20 -28.03
CA THR A 162 11.84 -4.22 -27.13
C THR A 162 10.36 -3.99 -27.44
N LEU A 163 9.99 -3.88 -28.72
CA LEU A 163 8.59 -3.76 -29.12
C LEU A 163 7.78 -5.01 -28.80
N GLU A 164 8.34 -6.20 -29.01
CA GLU A 164 7.69 -7.46 -28.64
C GLU A 164 7.48 -7.56 -27.13
N TYR A 165 8.48 -7.17 -26.33
CA TYR A 165 8.37 -7.10 -24.87
C TYR A 165 7.27 -6.13 -24.44
N LEU A 166 7.28 -4.90 -24.95
CA LEU A 166 6.27 -3.89 -24.63
C LEU A 166 4.86 -4.34 -25.05
N ASN A 167 4.73 -5.04 -26.18
CA ASN A 167 3.45 -5.58 -26.62
C ASN A 167 2.93 -6.68 -25.65
N LYS A 168 3.80 -7.59 -25.20
CA LYS A 168 3.44 -8.63 -24.21
C LYS A 168 3.03 -8.01 -22.88
N GLU A 169 3.79 -7.04 -22.38
CA GLU A 169 3.45 -6.33 -21.14
C GLU A 169 2.13 -5.56 -21.29
N LEU A 170 1.88 -4.91 -22.43
CA LEU A 170 0.62 -4.23 -22.68
C LEU A 170 -0.57 -5.20 -22.64
N VAL A 171 -0.46 -6.37 -23.26
CA VAL A 171 -1.50 -7.42 -23.21
C VAL A 171 -1.70 -7.89 -21.77
N ARG A 172 -0.62 -8.19 -21.05
CA ARG A 172 -0.66 -8.57 -19.64
C ARG A 172 -1.36 -7.51 -18.78
N PHE A 173 -1.03 -6.23 -18.95
CA PHE A 173 -1.67 -5.12 -18.23
C PHE A 173 -3.18 -5.03 -18.51
N LYS A 174 -3.60 -5.29 -19.76
CA LYS A 174 -5.03 -5.31 -20.10
C LYS A 174 -5.75 -6.49 -19.43
N GLU A 175 -5.12 -7.67 -19.42
CA GLU A 175 -5.65 -8.86 -18.76
C GLU A 175 -5.74 -8.68 -17.25
N GLU A 176 -4.70 -8.15 -16.61
CA GLU A 176 -4.67 -7.83 -15.18
C GLU A 176 -5.81 -6.87 -14.80
N ARG A 177 -6.02 -5.80 -15.58
CA ARG A 177 -7.15 -4.88 -15.36
C ARG A 177 -8.50 -5.55 -15.53
N ARG A 178 -8.65 -6.44 -16.51
CA ARG A 178 -9.88 -7.20 -16.72
C ARG A 178 -10.16 -8.14 -15.54
N ILE A 179 -9.14 -8.86 -15.07
CA ILE A 179 -9.24 -9.74 -13.91
C ILE A 179 -9.58 -8.92 -12.66
N PHE A 180 -8.90 -7.80 -12.44
CA PHE A 180 -9.18 -6.92 -11.31
C PHE A 180 -10.64 -6.44 -11.31
N ALA A 181 -11.18 -6.02 -12.45
CA ALA A 181 -12.58 -5.65 -12.56
C ALA A 181 -13.53 -6.82 -12.21
N MET A 182 -13.23 -8.04 -12.66
CA MET A 182 -14.00 -9.23 -12.30
C MET A 182 -13.94 -9.54 -10.80
N VAL A 183 -12.75 -9.42 -10.19
CA VAL A 183 -12.55 -9.61 -8.75
C VAL A 183 -13.34 -8.59 -7.95
N MET A 184 -13.27 -7.30 -8.30
CA MET A 184 -14.03 -6.24 -7.62
C MET A 184 -15.55 -6.47 -7.67
N LEU A 185 -16.07 -6.96 -8.81
CA LEU A 185 -17.48 -7.32 -8.91
C LEU A 185 -17.82 -8.55 -8.06
N ALA A 186 -16.96 -9.57 -8.04
CA ALA A 186 -17.16 -10.77 -7.23
C ALA A 186 -17.11 -10.46 -5.72
N GLU A 187 -16.18 -9.60 -5.27
CA GLU A 187 -16.09 -9.14 -3.90
C GLU A 187 -17.31 -8.33 -3.49
N ARG A 188 -17.79 -7.42 -4.35
CA ARG A 188 -19.03 -6.69 -4.10
C ARG A 188 -20.22 -7.64 -3.97
N GLN A 189 -20.34 -8.63 -4.85
CA GLN A 189 -21.41 -9.64 -4.77
C GLN A 189 -21.30 -10.48 -3.49
N ARG A 190 -20.09 -10.87 -3.09
CA ARG A 190 -19.85 -11.58 -1.83
C ARG A 190 -20.25 -10.72 -0.64
N SER A 191 -19.83 -9.46 -0.60
CA SER A 191 -20.15 -8.52 0.48
C SER A 191 -21.66 -8.28 0.58
N MET A 192 -22.37 -8.15 -0.55
CA MET A 192 -23.83 -8.05 -0.59
C MET A 192 -24.50 -9.29 -0.01
N ARG A 193 -24.08 -10.49 -0.43
CA ARG A 193 -24.61 -11.76 0.11
C ARG A 193 -24.35 -11.90 1.61
N GLU A 194 -23.14 -11.58 2.06
CA GLU A 194 -22.80 -11.62 3.48
C GLU A 194 -23.62 -10.60 4.29
N ALA A 195 -23.89 -9.42 3.76
CA ALA A 195 -24.74 -8.42 4.40
C ALA A 195 -26.20 -8.88 4.49
N GLU A 196 -26.73 -9.49 3.43
CA GLU A 196 -28.08 -10.07 3.41
C GLU A 196 -28.21 -11.22 4.40
N GLU A 197 -27.23 -12.14 4.45
CA GLU A 197 -27.21 -13.24 5.40
C GLU A 197 -27.07 -12.75 6.85
N LYS A 198 -26.22 -11.75 7.09
CA LYS A 198 -26.10 -11.12 8.42
C LYS A 198 -27.40 -10.43 8.82
N GLY A 199 -28.09 -9.76 7.90
CA GLY A 199 -29.41 -9.18 8.15
C GLY A 199 -30.42 -10.24 8.57
N LYS A 200 -30.56 -11.32 7.78
CA LYS A 200 -31.46 -12.44 8.08
C LYS A 200 -31.13 -13.10 9.42
N ARG A 201 -29.85 -13.35 9.70
CA ARG A 201 -29.40 -13.96 10.96
C ARG A 201 -29.71 -13.07 12.15
N SER A 202 -29.46 -11.76 12.04
CA SER A 202 -29.75 -10.81 13.11
C SER A 202 -31.25 -10.71 13.39
N GLU A 203 -32.09 -10.71 12.36
CA GLU A 203 -33.54 -10.74 12.52
C GLU A 203 -34.03 -12.04 13.17
N GLU A 204 -33.47 -13.18 12.77
CA GLU A 204 -33.79 -14.47 13.35
C GLU A 204 -33.37 -14.55 14.82
N GLU A 205 -32.17 -14.10 15.17
CA GLU A 205 -31.68 -14.03 16.55
C GLU A 205 -32.55 -13.10 17.40
N SER A 206 -32.93 -11.92 16.87
CA SER A 206 -33.86 -11.02 17.57
C SER A 206 -35.23 -11.68 17.80
N ARG A 207 -35.72 -12.46 16.84
CA ARG A 207 -36.98 -13.21 16.98
C ARG A 207 -36.86 -14.30 18.06
N ARG A 208 -35.76 -15.06 18.07
CA ARG A 208 -35.49 -16.10 19.08
C ARG A 208 -35.38 -15.48 20.47
N ALA A 209 -34.64 -14.38 20.63
CA ALA A 209 -34.51 -13.67 21.90
C ALA A 209 -35.89 -13.20 22.43
N LYS A 210 -36.74 -12.62 21.57
CA LYS A 210 -38.11 -12.24 21.95
C LYS A 210 -38.95 -13.46 22.35
N GLN A 211 -38.82 -14.57 21.64
CA GLN A 211 -39.51 -15.82 21.98
C GLN A 211 -39.06 -16.38 23.33
N ASP A 212 -37.76 -16.35 23.61
CA ASP A 212 -37.20 -16.79 24.89
C ASP A 212 -37.67 -15.90 26.05
N GLU A 213 -37.74 -14.58 25.85
CA GLU A 213 -38.33 -13.64 26.83
C GLU A 213 -39.80 -13.94 27.09
N MET A 214 -40.60 -14.14 26.04
CA MET A 214 -42.02 -14.52 26.19
C MET A 214 -42.17 -15.85 26.92
N TYR A 215 -41.36 -16.86 26.57
CA TYR A 215 -41.39 -18.16 27.24
C TYR A 215 -41.03 -18.04 28.73
N ARG A 216 -40.02 -17.23 29.06
CA ARG A 216 -39.62 -16.95 30.44
C ARG A 216 -40.75 -16.30 31.23
N GLN A 217 -41.46 -15.33 30.64
CA GLN A 217 -42.60 -14.67 31.28
C GLN A 217 -43.75 -15.65 31.52
N VAL A 218 -44.12 -16.45 30.52
CA VAL A 218 -45.17 -17.47 30.63
C VAL A 218 -44.81 -18.50 31.72
N MET A 219 -43.56 -18.95 31.75
CA MET A 219 -43.09 -19.90 32.77
C MET A 219 -43.15 -19.29 34.17
N GLN A 220 -42.80 -18.01 34.33
CA GLN A 220 -42.90 -17.31 35.60
C GLN A 220 -44.34 -17.21 36.08
N VAL A 221 -45.29 -16.91 35.19
CA VAL A 221 -46.73 -16.91 35.52
C VAL A 221 -47.18 -18.31 35.90
N HIS A 222 -46.80 -19.34 35.14
CA HIS A 222 -47.17 -20.72 35.45
C HIS A 222 -46.62 -21.18 36.80
N GLN A 223 -45.35 -20.91 37.10
CA GLN A 223 -44.78 -21.23 38.40
C GLN A 223 -45.53 -20.48 39.52
N GLY A 224 -45.79 -19.19 39.36
CA GLY A 224 -46.58 -18.41 40.32
C GLY A 224 -48.01 -18.95 40.51
N THR A 225 -48.66 -19.43 39.45
CA THR A 225 -50.00 -20.03 39.55
C THR A 225 -49.96 -21.39 40.25
N VAL A 226 -48.95 -22.21 39.98
CA VAL A 226 -48.75 -23.51 40.66
C VAL A 226 -48.47 -23.27 42.14
N ASP A 227 -47.56 -22.34 42.46
CA ASP A 227 -47.22 -22.01 43.84
C ASP A 227 -48.44 -21.47 44.60
N SER A 228 -49.22 -20.55 44.01
CA SER A 228 -50.44 -20.03 44.63
C SER A 228 -51.51 -21.10 44.81
N TYR A 229 -51.64 -22.05 43.88
CA TYR A 229 -52.60 -23.15 43.99
C TYR A 229 -52.20 -24.13 45.10
N LEU A 230 -50.92 -24.49 45.18
CA LEU A 230 -50.39 -25.32 46.25
C LEU A 230 -50.54 -24.63 47.61
N GLU A 231 -50.23 -23.34 47.71
CA GLU A 231 -50.41 -22.56 48.94
C GLU A 231 -51.88 -22.53 49.39
N SER A 232 -52.83 -22.42 48.46
CA SER A 232 -54.26 -22.48 48.79
C SER A 232 -54.66 -23.83 49.38
N ILE A 233 -54.23 -24.94 48.76
CA ILE A 233 -54.55 -26.29 49.25
C ILE A 233 -53.87 -26.53 50.60
N LEU A 234 -52.61 -26.14 50.74
CA LEU A 234 -51.87 -26.28 52.00
C LEU A 234 -52.53 -25.45 53.10
N SER A 235 -52.87 -24.19 52.82
CA SER A 235 -53.59 -23.33 53.77
C SER A 235 -54.95 -23.92 54.15
N GLU A 236 -55.73 -24.44 53.20
CA GLU A 236 -57.01 -25.08 53.48
C GLU A 236 -56.87 -26.33 54.35
N THR A 237 -55.92 -27.21 54.02
CA THR A 237 -55.65 -28.42 54.80
C THR A 237 -55.12 -28.11 56.19
N ILE A 238 -54.22 -27.14 56.33
CA ILE A 238 -53.71 -26.65 57.63
C ILE A 238 -54.86 -26.08 58.45
N ASN A 239 -55.71 -25.23 57.86
CA ASN A 239 -56.87 -24.66 58.55
C ASN A 239 -57.88 -25.74 58.98
N ALA A 240 -58.11 -26.75 58.15
CA ALA A 240 -58.99 -27.88 58.49
C ALA A 240 -58.40 -28.72 59.64
N ALA A 241 -57.10 -29.01 59.61
CA ALA A 241 -56.41 -29.73 60.69
C ALA A 241 -56.41 -28.92 61.99
N ALA A 242 -56.07 -27.63 61.92
CA ALA A 242 -56.09 -26.71 63.06
C ALA A 242 -57.49 -26.58 63.67
N LYS A 243 -58.55 -26.45 62.83
CA LYS A 243 -59.94 -26.45 63.31
C LYS A 243 -60.31 -27.74 64.01
N LYS A 244 -59.94 -28.90 63.46
CA LYS A 244 -60.18 -30.20 64.11
C LYS A 244 -59.46 -30.28 65.45
N GLN A 245 -58.19 -29.88 65.52
CA GLN A 245 -57.44 -29.90 66.77
C GLN A 245 -58.01 -28.92 67.81
N ALA A 246 -58.35 -27.70 67.40
CA ALA A 246 -58.98 -26.72 68.27
C ALA A 246 -60.33 -27.21 68.80
N MET A 247 -61.14 -27.90 67.98
CA MET A 247 -62.40 -28.52 68.43
C MET A 247 -62.15 -29.63 69.45
N VAL A 248 -61.13 -30.49 69.24
CA VAL A 248 -60.78 -31.55 70.19
C VAL A 248 -60.33 -30.95 71.53
N GLU A 249 -59.45 -29.94 71.50
CA GLU A 249 -58.98 -29.26 72.72
C GLU A 249 -60.10 -28.49 73.43
N ALA A 250 -60.96 -27.79 72.67
CA ALA A 250 -62.11 -27.08 73.22
C ALA A 250 -63.12 -28.05 73.85
N ASN A 251 -63.42 -29.17 73.20
CA ASN A 251 -64.31 -30.19 73.75
C ASN A 251 -63.72 -30.85 75.00
N ALA A 252 -62.40 -31.12 75.02
CA ALA A 252 -61.74 -31.66 76.20
C ALA A 252 -61.76 -30.67 77.38
N ARG A 253 -61.61 -29.36 77.11
CA ARG A 253 -61.78 -28.32 78.14
C ARG A 253 -63.22 -28.18 78.59
N ALA A 254 -64.17 -28.24 77.66
CA ALA A 254 -65.60 -28.17 77.96
C ALA A 254 -66.05 -29.38 78.79
N SER A 255 -65.56 -30.60 78.49
CA SER A 255 -65.84 -31.77 79.32
C SER A 255 -65.23 -31.63 80.71
N PHE A 256 -63.99 -31.14 80.83
CA PHE A 256 -63.39 -30.87 82.14
C PHE A 256 -64.18 -29.83 82.95
N LEU A 257 -64.64 -28.75 82.31
CA LEU A 257 -65.47 -27.75 82.98
C LEU A 257 -66.84 -28.32 83.35
N ASN A 258 -67.47 -29.11 82.48
CA ASN A 258 -68.72 -29.79 82.80
C ASN A 258 -68.52 -30.75 83.98
N ASP A 259 -67.45 -31.54 84.03
CA ASP A 259 -67.15 -32.43 85.17
C ASP A 259 -66.98 -31.62 86.48
N VAL A 260 -66.32 -30.46 86.41
CA VAL A 260 -66.17 -29.55 87.56
C VAL A 260 -67.53 -28.96 87.96
N VAL A 261 -68.35 -28.51 87.02
CA VAL A 261 -69.70 -27.99 87.27
C VAL A 261 -70.59 -29.09 87.84
N ASP A 262 -70.63 -30.28 87.25
CA ASP A 262 -71.38 -31.44 87.74
C ASP A 262 -70.94 -31.81 89.17
N SER A 263 -69.65 -31.68 89.50
CA SER A 263 -69.15 -31.89 90.87
C SER A 263 -69.61 -30.80 91.86
N LEU A 264 -69.74 -29.55 91.40
CA LEU A 264 -70.25 -28.41 92.17
C LEU A 264 -71.78 -28.45 92.33
N GLU A 265 -72.50 -28.93 91.32
CA GLU A 265 -73.96 -29.11 91.35
C GLU A 265 -74.34 -30.36 92.16
N GLY A 266 -73.55 -31.44 92.08
CA GLY A 266 -73.71 -32.64 92.89
C GLY A 266 -73.45 -32.43 94.38
N ALA A 267 -72.66 -31.41 94.74
CA ALA A 267 -72.57 -30.89 96.09
C ALA A 267 -73.82 -30.05 96.39
N GLY A 268 -74.97 -30.73 96.60
CA GLY A 268 -76.30 -30.15 96.73
C GLY A 268 -76.33 -28.75 97.34
N GLN A 269 -76.51 -27.75 96.47
CA GLN A 269 -76.56 -26.35 96.86
C GLN A 269 -77.88 -26.08 97.56
N THR A 270 -77.83 -25.37 98.67
CA THR A 270 -79.02 -24.84 99.33
C THR A 270 -79.47 -23.57 98.61
N ASP A 271 -80.77 -23.26 98.64
CA ASP A 271 -81.33 -22.07 97.99
C ASP A 271 -80.61 -20.76 98.40
N GLU A 272 -80.01 -20.72 99.60
CA GLU A 272 -79.22 -19.57 100.08
C GLU A 272 -77.90 -19.38 99.33
N ASP A 273 -77.25 -20.47 98.91
CA ASP A 273 -75.98 -20.41 98.18
C ASP A 273 -76.21 -20.02 96.72
N VAL A 274 -77.33 -20.45 96.13
CA VAL A 274 -77.79 -20.01 94.80
C VAL A 274 -78.07 -18.51 94.78
N VAL A 275 -78.71 -17.97 95.83
CA VAL A 275 -78.96 -16.52 95.93
C VAL A 275 -77.66 -15.74 96.10
N LYS A 276 -76.72 -16.22 96.92
CA LYS A 276 -75.39 -15.58 97.07
C LYS A 276 -74.61 -15.57 95.76
N ASP A 277 -74.67 -16.66 95.00
CA ASP A 277 -73.99 -16.76 93.71
C ASP A 277 -74.66 -15.90 92.63
N LEU A 278 -75.99 -15.81 92.61
CA LEU A 278 -76.72 -14.90 91.71
C LEU A 278 -76.40 -13.42 92.01
N VAL A 279 -76.35 -13.05 93.29
CA VAL A 279 -75.98 -11.69 93.71
C VAL A 279 -74.50 -11.41 93.36
N GLY A 280 -73.62 -12.38 93.61
CA GLY A 280 -72.18 -12.27 93.37
C GLY A 280 -71.79 -12.21 91.90
N SER A 281 -72.41 -13.03 91.05
CA SER A 281 -72.06 -13.18 89.64
C SER A 281 -72.83 -12.26 88.70
N PHE A 282 -74.08 -11.90 89.02
CA PHE A 282 -74.91 -11.06 88.15
C PHE A 282 -75.08 -9.64 88.68
N LEU A 283 -75.46 -9.46 89.95
CA LEU A 283 -75.82 -8.14 90.45
C LEU A 283 -74.60 -7.27 90.74
N LEU A 284 -73.57 -7.77 91.43
CA LEU A 284 -72.37 -6.99 91.72
C LEU A 284 -71.60 -6.57 90.44
N PRO A 285 -71.39 -7.45 89.45
CA PRO A 285 -70.68 -7.09 88.22
C PRO A 285 -71.48 -6.14 87.33
N GLU A 286 -72.81 -6.26 87.26
CA GLU A 286 -73.61 -5.32 86.48
C GLU A 286 -73.70 -3.94 87.16
N VAL A 287 -73.84 -3.88 88.48
CA VAL A 287 -73.82 -2.59 89.20
C VAL A 287 -72.46 -1.90 89.04
N SER A 288 -71.36 -2.64 89.23
CA SER A 288 -70.01 -2.08 89.02
C SER A 288 -69.75 -1.67 87.56
N ARG A 289 -70.26 -2.41 86.57
CA ARG A 289 -70.23 -1.98 85.15
C ARG A 289 -71.06 -0.73 84.91
N THR A 290 -72.22 -0.58 85.54
CA THR A 290 -73.03 0.65 85.44
C THR A 290 -72.33 1.84 86.08
N ASP A 291 -71.70 1.67 87.23
CA ASP A 291 -70.94 2.72 87.91
C ASP A 291 -69.73 3.15 87.07
N LEU A 292 -68.95 2.20 86.54
CA LEU A 292 -67.84 2.51 85.63
C LEU A 292 -68.33 3.22 84.36
N ARG A 293 -69.47 2.80 83.78
CA ARG A 293 -70.06 3.49 82.62
C ARG A 293 -70.48 4.92 82.95
N THR A 294 -71.06 5.18 84.13
CA THR A 294 -71.42 6.55 84.53
C THR A 294 -70.20 7.40 84.82
N GLN A 295 -69.16 6.84 85.46
CA GLN A 295 -67.90 7.53 85.72
C GLN A 295 -67.18 7.90 84.42
N VAL A 296 -67.07 6.97 83.48
CA VAL A 296 -66.50 7.23 82.14
C VAL A 296 -67.29 8.32 81.41
N LYS A 297 -68.63 8.31 81.49
CA LYS A 297 -69.47 9.37 80.90
C LYS A 297 -69.21 10.73 81.54
N GLN A 298 -69.04 10.79 82.87
CA GLN A 298 -68.74 12.04 83.58
C GLN A 298 -67.35 12.57 83.21
N ASP A 299 -66.35 11.70 83.13
CA ASP A 299 -64.99 12.07 82.74
C ASP A 299 -64.94 12.51 81.27
N GLN A 300 -65.63 11.80 80.37
CA GLN A 300 -65.81 12.23 78.98
C GLN A 300 -66.51 13.60 78.89
N ALA A 301 -67.55 13.85 79.68
CA ALA A 301 -68.23 15.14 79.70
C ALA A 301 -67.34 16.27 80.24
N ARG A 302 -66.49 16.00 81.24
CA ARG A 302 -65.49 16.97 81.74
C ARG A 302 -64.44 17.27 80.68
N LEU A 303 -63.88 16.23 80.06
CA LEU A 303 -62.88 16.38 79.00
C LEU A 303 -63.45 17.08 77.76
N LEU A 304 -64.70 16.80 77.38
CA LEU A 304 -65.38 17.51 76.30
C LEU A 304 -65.63 18.98 76.62
N LYS A 305 -66.03 19.31 77.85
CA LYS A 305 -66.17 20.70 78.29
C LYS A 305 -64.83 21.44 78.26
N ALA A 306 -63.77 20.84 78.80
CA ALA A 306 -62.43 21.42 78.75
C ALA A 306 -61.94 21.62 77.31
N ALA A 307 -62.10 20.62 76.44
CA ALA A 307 -61.75 20.74 75.03
C ALA A 307 -62.60 21.80 74.31
N HIS A 308 -63.89 21.94 74.65
CA HIS A 308 -64.75 22.98 74.09
C HIS A 308 -64.35 24.37 74.59
N GLU A 309 -64.00 24.53 75.87
CA GLU A 309 -63.50 25.78 76.45
C GLU A 309 -62.16 26.17 75.82
N GLU A 310 -61.22 25.24 75.63
CA GLU A 310 -59.96 25.50 74.94
C GLU A 310 -60.16 25.83 73.45
N LEU A 311 -61.04 25.12 72.75
CA LEU A 311 -61.38 25.45 71.35
C LEU A 311 -62.04 26.82 71.25
N MET A 312 -62.98 27.14 72.14
CA MET A 312 -63.64 28.44 72.14
C MET A 312 -62.65 29.56 72.49
N ALA A 313 -61.74 29.35 73.46
CA ALA A 313 -60.67 30.28 73.78
C ALA A 313 -59.67 30.45 72.61
N ALA A 314 -59.32 29.37 71.91
CA ALA A 314 -58.46 29.41 70.73
C ALA A 314 -59.16 30.10 69.52
N VAL A 315 -60.46 29.89 69.34
CA VAL A 315 -61.27 30.53 68.28
C VAL A 315 -61.45 32.03 68.56
N GLU A 316 -61.68 32.41 69.82
CA GLU A 316 -61.72 33.82 70.26
C GLU A 316 -60.35 34.49 70.11
N GLY A 317 -59.26 33.80 70.45
CA GLY A 317 -57.88 34.29 70.27
C GLY A 317 -57.45 34.40 68.79
N ALA A 318 -58.03 33.59 67.89
CA ALA A 318 -57.77 33.62 66.46
C ALA A 318 -58.68 34.58 65.67
N GLY A 319 -59.63 35.27 66.32
CA GLY A 319 -60.50 36.27 65.69
C GLY A 319 -61.48 35.72 64.63
N LEU A 320 -61.76 34.41 64.64
CA LEU A 320 -62.68 33.77 63.70
C LEU A 320 -64.11 33.81 64.28
N ALA A 321 -65.01 34.56 63.64
CA ALA A 321 -66.39 34.72 64.08
C ALA A 321 -67.16 33.38 64.14
N LYS A 322 -67.92 33.19 65.23
CA LYS A 322 -68.77 32.03 65.52
C LYS A 322 -69.79 31.76 64.40
N ARG A 323 -69.54 30.75 63.55
CA ARG A 323 -70.54 30.26 62.60
C ARG A 323 -71.43 29.25 63.32
N VAL A 324 -72.59 29.70 63.80
CA VAL A 324 -73.64 28.80 64.32
C VAL A 324 -74.15 27.97 63.14
N LEU A 325 -73.82 26.67 63.11
CA LEU A 325 -74.46 25.69 62.26
C LEU A 325 -75.79 25.23 62.94
N PRO A 326 -76.92 25.19 62.21
CA PRO A 326 -78.17 24.68 62.75
C PRO A 326 -78.08 23.16 62.99
N THR A 327 -78.53 22.72 64.15
CA THR A 327 -78.66 21.29 64.50
C THR A 327 -79.72 20.61 63.62
N PRO A 328 -79.46 19.41 63.07
CA PRO A 328 -80.48 18.67 62.34
C PRO A 328 -81.59 18.16 63.30
N PRO A 329 -82.87 18.20 62.90
CA PRO A 329 -83.98 17.68 63.70
C PRO A 329 -84.09 16.14 63.61
N GLY A 330 -84.32 15.48 64.75
CA GLY A 330 -84.58 14.05 64.87
C GLY A 330 -83.36 13.31 65.45
N THR A 331 -83.34 12.99 66.74
CA THR A 331 -84.04 11.82 67.27
C THR A 331 -84.64 12.11 68.66
N ALA A 332 -85.91 12.49 68.68
CA ALA A 332 -86.79 12.29 69.82
C ALA A 332 -87.47 10.92 69.68
N ALA A 333 -86.82 9.86 70.20
CA ALA A 333 -87.33 8.51 70.46
C ALA A 333 -86.11 7.67 70.89
N ALA A 334 -86.02 6.97 72.00
CA ALA A 334 -87.01 6.53 72.96
C ALA A 334 -86.32 6.52 74.34
N ALA A 335 -86.89 7.26 75.30
CA ALA A 335 -86.68 7.02 76.71
C ALA A 335 -87.97 6.35 77.20
N ALA A 336 -88.01 5.02 77.12
CA ALA A 336 -88.97 4.24 77.88
C ALA A 336 -88.44 4.13 79.32
N PRO A 337 -89.27 4.40 80.34
CA PRO A 337 -88.91 4.11 81.71
C PRO A 337 -89.11 2.61 81.97
N GLU A 338 -88.05 1.88 82.27
CA GLU A 338 -88.19 0.61 82.99
C GLU A 338 -88.26 0.91 84.48
N ALA A 339 -89.34 0.43 85.08
CA ALA A 339 -89.57 0.30 86.51
C ALA A 339 -89.07 -1.07 86.97
#